data_AF-A0A3B9USV3-F1
#
_entry.id   AF-A0A3B9USV3-F1
#
_cell.length_a   1.000
_cell.length_b   1.000
_cell.length_c   1.000
_cell.angle_alpha   90.00
_cell.angle_beta   90.00
_cell.angle_gamma   90.00
#
_symmetry.space_group_name_H-M   'P 1'
#
loop_
_entity.id
_entity.type
_entity.pdbx_description
1 polymer ?
#
loop_
_entity_poly.entity_id
_entity_poly.type
_entity_poly.pdbx_seq_one_letter_code
_entity_poly.pdbx_strand_id
1 'polypeptide(L)'
;MFLNLNMENDYMQQQVFLDKVPIKLAVGYDGYYINTWTEVVENGENKVKEIWQPKKEFLYYDDKNKIKINLTLDDYVYITDINTNEKLQGKQEEFKGNYKNMLFSDKFDQVRRQIIVESIRKDLEYYSSLNNQISLKNGWSYTLKLPLIDEKAINDITFIAFLQGLPLNGIELYNTYGFGVARVVRKNNVYGNEESGVKYYHSDKCNNRTNSDVIFDSPIDACKNGYYPHPLCN
;
A
#
# COMPACT_ATOMS: atom_id res chain seq x y z
N MET A 1 -13.08 10.56 0.17
CA MET A 1 -13.85 9.94 1.27
C MET A 1 -15.21 10.62 1.44
N PHE A 2 -15.28 11.95 1.57
CA PHE A 2 -16.53 12.68 1.87
C PHE A 2 -17.59 12.70 0.76
N LEU A 3 -17.18 12.71 -0.51
CA LEU A 3 -18.07 12.63 -1.68
C LEU A 3 -18.98 11.39 -1.66
N ASN A 4 -18.44 10.23 -1.28
CA ASN A 4 -19.20 8.98 -1.26
C ASN A 4 -20.16 8.88 -0.05
N LEU A 5 -20.06 9.82 0.89
CA LEU A 5 -20.88 9.89 2.09
C LEU A 5 -21.85 11.08 2.06
N ASN A 6 -21.92 11.83 0.96
CA ASN A 6 -22.72 13.07 0.81
C ASN A 6 -22.43 14.10 1.92
N MET A 7 -21.18 14.18 2.37
CA MET A 7 -20.76 15.14 3.40
C MET A 7 -19.82 16.21 2.84
N GLU A 8 -19.71 16.37 1.52
CA GLU A 8 -18.70 17.21 0.88
C GLU A 8 -18.75 18.69 1.27
N ASN A 9 -19.91 19.19 1.69
CA ASN A 9 -20.12 20.58 2.09
C ASN A 9 -20.35 20.77 3.60
N ASP A 10 -20.38 19.70 4.40
CA ASP A 10 -20.62 19.76 5.84
C ASP A 10 -19.33 19.53 6.62
N TYR A 11 -18.58 20.60 6.85
CA TYR A 11 -17.32 20.56 7.58
C TYR A 11 -17.44 19.99 9.00
N MET A 12 -18.57 20.23 9.67
CA MET A 12 -18.79 19.70 11.03
C MET A 12 -19.00 18.19 10.99
N GLN A 13 -19.80 17.68 10.06
CA GLN A 13 -19.95 16.24 9.87
C GLN A 13 -18.66 15.57 9.38
N GLN A 14 -17.89 16.24 8.51
CA GLN A 14 -16.57 15.74 8.10
C GLN A 14 -15.63 15.59 9.31
N GLN A 15 -15.60 16.58 10.20
CA GLN A 15 -14.74 16.54 11.39
C GLN A 15 -15.17 15.42 12.34
N VAL A 16 -16.47 15.32 12.65
CA VAL A 16 -17.03 14.24 13.49
C VAL A 16 -16.77 12.86 12.87
N PHE A 17 -16.73 12.76 11.54
CA PHE A 17 -16.40 11.52 10.84
C PHE A 17 -14.91 11.19 10.90
N LEU A 18 -14.03 12.18 10.73
CA LEU A 18 -12.57 11.98 10.87
C LEU A 18 -12.20 11.55 12.29
N ASP A 19 -12.88 12.07 13.30
CA ASP A 19 -12.71 11.64 14.70
C ASP A 19 -13.10 10.15 14.92
N LYS A 20 -13.81 9.53 13.97
CA LYS A 20 -14.15 8.10 13.99
C LYS A 20 -13.16 7.22 13.21
N VAL A 21 -12.15 7.81 12.58
CA VAL A 21 -11.12 7.13 11.79
C VAL A 21 -9.75 7.41 12.40
N PRO A 22 -9.41 6.85 13.57
CA PRO A 22 -8.20 7.24 14.29
C PRO A 22 -6.90 6.73 13.65
N ILE A 23 -6.97 5.76 12.73
CA ILE A 23 -5.81 5.21 12.05
C ILE A 23 -6.10 5.06 10.56
N LYS A 24 -5.20 5.58 9.74
CA LYS A 24 -5.15 5.34 8.29
C LYS A 24 -3.76 4.84 7.92
N LEU A 25 -3.69 3.84 7.06
CA LEU A 25 -2.47 3.23 6.58
C LEU A 25 -2.39 3.43 5.07
N ALA A 26 -1.28 3.95 4.59
CA ALA A 26 -0.96 4.01 3.17
C ALA A 26 0.27 3.14 2.90
N VAL A 27 0.08 2.01 2.23
CA VAL A 27 1.11 1.05 1.86
C VAL A 27 1.63 1.45 0.47
N GLY A 28 2.90 1.80 0.40
CA GLY A 28 3.64 2.07 -0.83
C GLY A 28 4.49 0.88 -1.27
N TYR A 29 5.28 1.10 -2.33
CA TYR A 29 6.10 0.07 -2.96
C TYR A 29 7.20 -0.50 -2.05
N ASP A 30 7.82 0.31 -1.21
CA ASP A 30 9.01 -0.01 -0.41
C ASP A 30 8.84 0.34 1.08
N GLY A 31 7.59 0.56 1.49
CA GLY A 31 7.26 0.91 2.86
C GLY A 31 5.82 1.38 3.01
N TYR A 32 5.51 1.99 4.14
CA TYR A 32 4.17 2.45 4.47
C TYR A 32 4.20 3.69 5.37
N TYR A 33 3.06 4.38 5.38
CA TYR A 33 2.80 5.54 6.22
C TYR A 33 1.58 5.27 7.10
N ILE A 34 1.62 5.77 8.33
CA ILE A 34 0.49 5.72 9.24
C ILE A 34 0.07 7.15 9.56
N ASN A 35 -1.22 7.44 9.39
CA ASN A 35 -1.88 8.65 9.86
C ASN A 35 -2.62 8.28 11.14
N THR A 36 -2.35 9.00 12.23
CA THR A 36 -2.93 8.68 13.54
C THR A 36 -2.95 9.91 14.42
N TRP A 37 -3.68 9.84 15.53
CA TRP A 37 -3.64 10.86 16.56
C TRP A 37 -2.26 10.95 17.20
N THR A 38 -1.82 12.17 17.43
CA THR A 38 -0.55 12.52 18.07
C THR A 38 -0.78 13.73 18.95
N GLU A 39 -0.28 13.67 20.18
CA GLU A 39 -0.25 14.82 21.07
C GLU A 39 0.88 15.75 20.63
N VAL A 40 0.55 17.00 20.33
CA VAL A 40 1.49 18.06 19.97
C VAL A 40 1.33 19.22 20.93
N VAL A 41 2.45 19.87 21.27
CA VAL A 41 2.44 21.11 22.05
C VAL A 41 2.37 22.26 21.06
N GLU A 42 1.27 23.01 21.09
CA GLU A 42 1.11 24.25 20.31
C GLU A 42 0.77 25.40 21.24
N ASN A 43 1.56 26.47 21.20
CA ASN A 43 1.39 27.65 22.05
C ASN A 43 1.36 27.32 23.56
N GLY A 44 2.05 26.27 23.99
CA GLY A 44 2.08 25.82 25.39
C GLY A 44 0.90 24.92 25.80
N GLU A 45 -0.04 24.66 24.88
CA GLU A 45 -1.18 23.77 25.12
C GLU A 45 -0.97 22.42 24.43
N ASN A 46 -1.32 21.33 25.12
CA ASN A 46 -1.37 20.00 24.51
C ASN A 46 -2.63 19.89 23.65
N LYS A 47 -2.43 19.65 22.35
CA LYS A 47 -3.50 19.40 21.39
C LYS A 47 -3.33 18.01 20.78
N VAL A 48 -4.43 17.33 20.55
CA VAL A 48 -4.44 16.09 19.77
C VAL A 48 -4.65 16.48 18.30
N LYS A 49 -3.73 16.08 17.44
CA LYS A 49 -3.83 16.26 15.99
C LYS A 49 -3.68 14.94 15.26
N GLU A 50 -4.31 14.85 14.11
CA GLU A 50 -4.09 13.75 13.19
C GLU A 50 -2.89 14.07 12.28
N ILE A 51 -1.84 13.26 12.35
CA ILE A 51 -0.57 13.53 11.66
C ILE A 51 -0.08 12.27 10.95
N TRP A 52 0.41 12.45 9.71
CA TRP A 52 1.15 11.42 8.99
C TRP A 52 2.53 11.24 9.61
N GLN A 53 2.78 10.03 10.10
CA GLN A 53 4.06 9.64 10.66
C GLN A 53 5.11 9.49 9.55
N PRO A 54 6.40 9.58 9.89
CA PRO A 54 7.47 9.30 8.95
C PRO A 54 7.28 7.92 8.30
N LYS A 55 7.69 7.81 7.02
CA LYS A 55 7.66 6.55 6.28
C LYS A 55 8.41 5.48 7.07
N LYS A 56 7.83 4.30 7.17
CA LYS A 56 8.52 3.09 7.64
C LYS A 56 8.76 2.15 6.48
N GLU A 57 9.99 1.67 6.41
CA GLU A 57 10.43 0.74 5.37
C GLU A 57 10.11 -0.69 5.79
N PHE A 58 9.96 -1.58 4.80
CA PHE A 58 9.83 -3.02 5.06
C PHE A 58 11.20 -3.62 5.38
N LEU A 59 11.62 -3.45 6.63
CA LEU A 59 12.98 -3.75 7.03
C LEU A 59 13.09 -5.11 7.72
N TYR A 60 13.99 -5.94 7.22
CA TYR A 60 14.40 -7.19 7.85
C TYR A 60 15.87 -7.15 8.24
N TYR A 61 16.18 -7.66 9.42
CA TYR A 61 17.54 -7.79 9.92
C TYR A 61 17.98 -9.25 9.88
N ASP A 62 19.07 -9.52 9.16
CA ASP A 62 19.70 -10.83 9.16
C ASP A 62 20.96 -10.78 10.03
N ASP A 63 20.80 -11.21 11.28
CA ASP A 63 21.90 -11.23 12.26
C ASP A 63 23.04 -12.19 11.89
N LYS A 64 22.74 -13.21 11.07
CA LYS A 64 23.72 -14.24 10.69
C LYS A 64 24.65 -13.72 9.61
N ASN A 65 24.09 -13.06 8.60
CA ASN A 65 24.86 -12.45 7.52
C ASN A 65 25.26 -11.00 7.82
N LYS A 66 24.81 -10.43 8.95
CA LYS A 66 25.04 -9.03 9.36
C LYS A 66 24.63 -8.04 8.29
N ILE A 67 23.46 -8.27 7.69
CA ILE A 67 22.88 -7.40 6.66
C ILE A 67 21.51 -6.89 7.09
N LYS A 68 21.16 -5.71 6.59
CA LYS A 68 19.80 -5.16 6.60
C LYS A 68 19.22 -5.34 5.21
N ILE A 69 17.98 -5.81 5.13
CA ILE A 69 17.28 -6.05 3.87
C ILE A 69 16.02 -5.20 3.88
N ASN A 70 15.97 -4.21 3.01
CA ASN A 70 14.78 -3.44 2.70
C ASN A 70 14.02 -4.15 1.58
N LEU A 71 12.84 -4.63 1.91
CA LEU A 71 11.96 -5.34 0.99
C LEU A 71 11.06 -4.35 0.25
N THR A 72 10.57 -4.78 -0.90
CA THR A 72 9.54 -4.07 -1.68
C THR A 72 8.31 -4.95 -1.84
N LEU A 73 7.28 -4.43 -2.52
CA LEU A 73 6.08 -5.18 -2.85
C LEU A 73 6.31 -6.25 -3.94
N ASP A 74 7.46 -6.23 -4.62
CA ASP A 74 7.84 -7.23 -5.63
C ASP A 74 9.13 -7.99 -5.23
N ASP A 75 9.86 -8.47 -6.23
CA ASP A 75 11.11 -9.22 -6.16
C ASP A 75 12.38 -8.36 -6.05
N TYR A 76 12.27 -7.03 -6.02
CA TYR A 76 13.40 -6.12 -5.83
C TYR A 76 13.72 -5.92 -4.34
N VAL A 77 15.01 -5.91 -4.00
CA VAL A 77 15.49 -5.72 -2.63
C VAL A 77 16.67 -4.77 -2.56
N TYR A 78 16.80 -4.05 -1.45
CA TYR A 78 18.00 -3.29 -1.11
C TYR A 78 18.66 -3.93 0.11
N ILE A 79 19.96 -4.16 0.02
CA ILE A 79 20.76 -4.83 1.05
C ILE A 79 21.82 -3.84 1.53
N THR A 80 21.94 -3.68 2.84
CA THR A 80 23.02 -2.89 3.45
C THR A 80 23.81 -3.79 4.40
N ASP A 81 25.11 -3.94 4.16
CA ASP A 81 26.01 -4.61 5.10
C ASP A 81 26.21 -3.75 6.34
N ILE A 82 26.04 -4.32 7.53
CA ILE A 82 26.09 -3.56 8.79
C ILE A 82 27.53 -3.19 9.16
N ASN A 83 28.51 -4.00 8.75
CA ASN A 83 29.91 -3.78 9.09
C ASN A 83 30.59 -2.82 8.12
N THR A 84 30.36 -2.98 6.82
CA THR A 84 31.02 -2.18 5.78
C THR A 84 30.18 -0.99 5.33
N ASN A 85 28.89 -0.97 5.65
CA ASN A 85 27.90 0.01 5.16
C ASN A 85 27.77 0.02 3.62
N GLU A 86 28.21 -1.06 2.96
CA GLU A 86 28.06 -1.26 1.53
C GLU A 86 26.58 -1.49 1.19
N LYS A 87 26.13 -0.90 0.09
CA LYS A 87 24.76 -0.97 -0.38
C LYS A 87 24.69 -1.72 -1.70
N LEU A 88 23.91 -2.79 -1.72
CA LEU A 88 23.60 -3.59 -2.90
C LEU A 88 22.11 -3.49 -3.19
N GLN A 89 21.73 -3.55 -4.47
CA GLN A 89 20.33 -3.52 -4.89
C GLN A 89 20.16 -4.34 -6.16
N GLY A 90 19.01 -4.98 -6.31
CA GLY A 90 18.75 -5.85 -7.46
C GLY A 90 17.57 -6.77 -7.20
N LYS A 91 17.32 -7.67 -8.15
CA LYS A 91 16.35 -8.73 -7.91
C LYS A 91 16.88 -9.72 -6.90
N GLN A 92 15.98 -10.25 -6.08
CA GLN A 92 16.29 -11.27 -5.09
C GLN A 92 17.07 -12.45 -5.68
N GLU A 93 16.76 -12.86 -6.91
CA GLU A 93 17.41 -13.98 -7.60
C GLU A 93 18.93 -13.79 -7.79
N GLU A 94 19.37 -12.54 -8.01
CA GLU A 94 20.79 -12.18 -8.17
C GLU A 94 21.60 -12.47 -6.90
N PHE A 95 20.93 -12.53 -5.75
CA PHE A 95 21.55 -12.73 -4.44
C PHE A 95 21.34 -14.13 -3.84
N LYS A 96 20.60 -15.04 -4.50
CA LYS A 96 20.38 -16.45 -4.04
C LYS A 96 21.68 -17.19 -3.69
N GLY A 97 22.77 -16.88 -4.40
CA GLY A 97 24.08 -17.49 -4.17
C GLY A 97 24.92 -16.85 -3.07
N ASN A 98 24.63 -15.59 -2.71
CA ASN A 98 25.50 -14.78 -1.86
C ASN A 98 25.14 -14.89 -0.38
N TYR A 99 23.86 -15.10 -0.07
CA TYR A 99 23.35 -15.14 1.30
C TYR A 99 22.51 -16.39 1.55
N LYS A 100 22.85 -17.14 2.60
CA LYS A 100 22.09 -18.32 3.02
C LYS A 100 20.96 -17.94 3.98
N ASN A 101 19.86 -17.39 3.44
CA ASN A 101 18.63 -17.02 4.17
C ASN A 101 17.38 -17.39 3.35
N MET A 102 16.23 -17.61 4.02
CA MET A 102 14.93 -17.86 3.39
C MET A 102 14.48 -16.72 2.46
N LEU A 103 14.88 -15.47 2.73
CA LEU A 103 14.66 -14.34 1.82
C LEU A 103 15.44 -14.47 0.51
N PHE A 104 16.45 -15.33 0.45
CA PHE A 104 17.21 -15.62 -0.75
C PHE A 104 17.01 -17.08 -1.21
N SER A 105 15.76 -17.55 -1.14
CA SER A 105 15.36 -18.92 -1.49
C SER A 105 14.05 -18.92 -2.28
N ASP A 106 13.58 -20.10 -2.70
CA ASP A 106 12.30 -20.24 -3.40
C ASP A 106 11.08 -19.90 -2.52
N LYS A 107 11.30 -19.70 -1.21
CA LYS A 107 10.29 -19.23 -0.26
C LYS A 107 10.25 -17.71 -0.11
N PHE A 108 11.00 -16.96 -0.92
CA PHE A 108 11.14 -15.51 -0.78
C PHE A 108 9.78 -14.80 -0.70
N ASP A 109 8.88 -15.04 -1.65
CA ASP A 109 7.61 -14.31 -1.71
C ASP A 109 6.74 -14.55 -0.45
N GLN A 110 6.70 -15.79 0.04
CA GLN A 110 5.99 -16.13 1.28
C GLN A 110 6.60 -15.40 2.49
N VAL A 111 7.93 -15.45 2.64
CA VAL A 111 8.63 -14.85 3.78
C VAL A 111 8.56 -13.33 3.73
N ARG A 112 8.71 -12.73 2.54
CA ARG A 112 8.57 -11.30 2.29
C ARG A 112 7.19 -10.80 2.72
N ARG A 113 6.12 -11.46 2.27
CA ARG A 113 4.75 -11.10 2.65
C ARG A 113 4.54 -11.18 4.15
N GLN A 114 5.01 -12.25 4.78
CA GLN A 114 4.92 -12.42 6.23
C GLN A 114 5.62 -11.27 6.97
N ILE A 115 6.83 -10.88 6.56
CA ILE A 115 7.58 -9.77 7.17
C ILE A 115 6.84 -8.44 7.01
N ILE A 116 6.31 -8.16 5.82
CA ILE A 116 5.56 -6.93 5.53
C ILE A 116 4.32 -6.84 6.42
N VAL A 117 3.52 -7.92 6.46
CA VAL A 117 2.28 -7.99 7.24
C VAL A 117 2.57 -7.85 8.73
N GLU A 118 3.57 -8.56 9.26
CA GLU A 118 3.93 -8.48 10.67
C GLU A 118 4.49 -7.10 11.05
N SER A 119 5.24 -6.45 10.15
CA SER A 119 5.73 -5.08 10.37
C SER A 119 4.57 -4.09 10.52
N ILE A 120 3.62 -4.13 9.59
CA ILE A 120 2.42 -3.28 9.62
C ILE A 120 1.57 -3.59 10.85
N ARG A 121 1.35 -4.88 11.15
CA ARG A 121 0.55 -5.32 12.30
C ARG A 121 1.11 -4.80 13.61
N LYS A 122 2.42 -4.97 13.85
CA LYS A 122 3.10 -4.50 15.07
C LYS A 122 2.91 -3.00 15.27
N ASP A 123 3.04 -2.25 14.19
CA ASP A 123 2.85 -0.81 14.20
C ASP A 123 1.40 -0.40 14.47
N LEU A 124 0.44 -1.07 13.85
CA LEU A 124 -0.97 -0.81 14.09
C LEU A 124 -1.38 -1.16 15.52
N GLU A 125 -0.83 -2.23 16.10
CA GLU A 125 -1.01 -2.58 17.53
C GLU A 125 -0.45 -1.47 18.44
N TYR A 126 0.73 -0.94 18.12
CA TYR A 126 1.34 0.18 18.84
C TYR A 126 0.47 1.44 18.77
N TYR A 127 0.10 1.89 17.58
CA TYR A 127 -0.70 3.11 17.41
C TYR A 127 -2.13 2.95 17.94
N SER A 128 -2.69 1.74 17.87
CA SER A 128 -3.98 1.46 18.51
C SER A 128 -3.91 1.62 20.03
N SER A 129 -2.85 1.11 20.64
CA SER A 129 -2.63 1.25 22.07
C SER A 129 -2.43 2.71 22.46
N LEU A 130 -1.65 3.47 21.66
CA LEU A 130 -1.43 4.89 21.86
C LEU A 130 -2.73 5.69 21.76
N ASN A 131 -3.55 5.45 20.74
CA ASN A 131 -4.83 6.13 20.57
C ASN A 131 -5.80 5.84 21.71
N ASN A 132 -5.80 4.60 22.24
CA ASN A 132 -6.59 4.26 23.42
C ASN A 132 -6.12 5.05 24.67
N GLN A 133 -4.81 5.24 24.85
CA GLN A 133 -4.28 6.07 25.93
C GLN A 133 -4.66 7.54 25.78
N ILE A 134 -4.54 8.09 24.56
CA ILE A 134 -4.96 9.48 24.24
C ILE A 134 -6.45 9.64 24.53
N SER A 135 -7.27 8.70 24.08
CA SER A 135 -8.72 8.69 24.32
C SER A 135 -9.04 8.74 25.81
N LEU A 136 -8.44 7.85 26.61
CA LEU A 136 -8.66 7.80 28.06
C LEU A 136 -8.25 9.11 28.74
N LYS A 137 -7.09 9.67 28.36
CA LYS A 137 -6.58 10.93 28.92
C LYS A 137 -7.48 12.13 28.61
N ASN A 138 -8.14 12.12 27.46
CA ASN A 138 -9.04 13.19 27.04
C ASN A 138 -10.51 12.92 27.42
N GLY A 139 -10.80 11.85 28.16
CA GLY A 139 -12.16 11.49 28.58
C GLY A 139 -13.07 11.03 27.44
N TRP A 140 -12.50 10.66 26.29
CA TRP A 140 -13.27 10.16 25.15
C TRP A 140 -13.65 8.70 25.39
N SER A 141 -14.93 8.37 25.20
CA SER A 141 -15.44 7.00 25.26
C SER A 141 -15.14 6.26 23.95
N TYR A 142 -13.86 5.97 23.71
CA TYR A 142 -13.37 5.30 22.52
C TYR A 142 -12.37 4.18 22.87
N THR A 143 -12.50 3.02 22.23
CA THR A 143 -11.57 1.90 22.40
C THR A 143 -11.37 1.22 21.05
N LEU A 144 -10.24 1.48 20.43
CA LEU A 144 -9.82 0.85 19.19
C LEU A 144 -9.43 -0.60 19.43
N LYS A 145 -10.01 -1.49 18.63
CA LYS A 145 -9.60 -2.90 18.52
C LYS A 145 -9.12 -3.15 17.11
N LEU A 146 -7.86 -3.57 16.98
CA LEU A 146 -7.30 -3.89 15.67
C LEU A 146 -7.94 -5.17 15.10
N PRO A 147 -8.49 -5.16 13.88
CA PRO A 147 -8.96 -6.38 13.23
C PRO A 147 -7.78 -7.19 12.70
N LEU A 148 -7.99 -8.48 12.46
CA LEU A 148 -7.04 -9.32 11.75
C LEU A 148 -6.89 -8.80 10.31
N ILE A 149 -5.65 -8.49 9.92
CA ILE A 149 -5.33 -8.13 8.54
C ILE A 149 -4.93 -9.40 7.80
N ASP A 150 -5.69 -9.74 6.75
CA ASP A 150 -5.34 -10.84 5.86
C ASP A 150 -4.08 -10.47 5.07
N GLU A 151 -3.13 -11.41 4.98
CA GLU A 151 -1.91 -11.28 4.16
C GLU A 151 -2.24 -10.92 2.71
N LYS A 152 -3.41 -11.32 2.21
CA LYS A 152 -3.86 -11.02 0.85
C LYS A 152 -4.11 -9.52 0.62
N ALA A 153 -4.38 -8.75 1.66
CA ALA A 153 -4.73 -7.33 1.54
C ALA A 153 -3.51 -6.42 1.33
N ILE A 154 -2.28 -6.90 1.56
CA ILE A 154 -1.04 -6.09 1.53
C ILE A 154 -0.07 -6.65 0.47
N ASN A 155 -0.58 -6.98 -0.72
CA ASN A 155 0.28 -7.41 -1.85
C ASN A 155 0.49 -6.32 -2.89
N ASP A 156 -0.29 -5.24 -2.82
CA ASP A 156 -0.26 -4.13 -3.75
C ASP A 156 -0.25 -2.81 -2.95
N ILE A 157 0.01 -1.70 -3.65
CA ILE A 157 -0.19 -0.36 -3.10
C ILE A 157 -1.64 -0.28 -2.59
N THR A 158 -1.78 -0.02 -1.29
CA THR A 158 -3.06 -0.19 -0.59
C THR A 158 -3.28 0.96 0.38
N PHE A 159 -4.54 1.40 0.50
CA PHE A 159 -4.95 2.33 1.53
C PHE A 159 -5.95 1.65 2.47
N ILE A 160 -5.71 1.71 3.78
CA ILE A 160 -6.59 1.11 4.79
C ILE A 160 -7.00 2.20 5.77
N ALA A 161 -8.27 2.29 6.11
CA ALA A 161 -8.78 3.21 7.12
C ALA A 161 -9.61 2.42 8.14
N PHE A 162 -9.26 2.54 9.42
CA PHE A 162 -9.99 1.88 10.48
C PHE A 162 -11.08 2.82 10.98
N LEU A 163 -12.32 2.58 10.57
CA LEU A 163 -13.51 3.27 11.07
C LEU A 163 -14.02 2.55 12.33
N GLN A 164 -14.49 3.27 13.34
CA GLN A 164 -15.15 2.66 14.50
C GLN A 164 -16.13 3.64 15.16
N GLY A 165 -17.19 3.14 15.82
CA GLY A 165 -18.13 3.99 16.58
C GLY A 165 -19.21 4.64 15.73
N LEU A 166 -19.73 3.95 14.71
CA LEU A 166 -20.94 4.40 14.03
C LEU A 166 -22.16 4.05 14.89
N PRO A 167 -22.98 5.04 15.30
CA PRO A 167 -24.25 4.74 15.96
C PRO A 167 -25.19 4.10 14.93
N LEU A 168 -25.64 2.88 15.19
CA LEU A 168 -26.79 2.30 14.51
C LEU A 168 -28.03 2.61 15.35
N ASN A 169 -29.08 3.18 14.74
CA ASN A 169 -30.33 3.46 15.43
C ASN A 169 -30.84 2.19 16.14
N GLY A 170 -30.92 2.23 17.48
CA GLY A 170 -31.43 1.14 18.30
C GLY A 170 -30.38 0.18 18.89
N ILE A 171 -29.08 0.41 18.71
CA ILE A 171 -28.01 -0.38 19.34
C ILE A 171 -26.94 0.56 19.93
N GLU A 172 -26.48 0.28 21.15
CA GLU A 172 -25.29 0.93 21.72
C GLU A 172 -24.05 0.58 20.87
N LEU A 173 -23.50 1.59 20.19
CA LEU A 173 -22.18 1.63 19.53
C LEU A 173 -21.78 0.38 18.71
N TYR A 174 -21.94 0.46 17.39
CA TYR A 174 -21.49 -0.57 16.46
C TYR A 174 -20.03 -0.32 16.02
N ASN A 175 -19.16 -1.31 16.25
CA ASN A 175 -17.77 -1.29 15.82
C ASN A 175 -17.65 -2.05 14.48
N THR A 176 -17.34 -1.33 13.40
CA THR A 176 -17.24 -1.88 12.04
C THR A 176 -15.99 -1.36 11.36
N TYR A 177 -15.13 -2.24 10.89
CA TYR A 177 -13.97 -1.87 10.07
C TYR A 177 -14.27 -2.14 8.59
N GLY A 178 -13.82 -1.25 7.71
CA GLY A 178 -13.93 -1.40 6.26
C GLY A 178 -12.54 -1.33 5.64
N PHE A 179 -12.25 -2.25 4.72
CA PHE A 179 -11.01 -2.25 3.94
C PHE A 179 -11.33 -1.79 2.51
N GLY A 180 -10.63 -0.74 2.06
CA GLY A 180 -10.73 -0.23 0.70
C GLY A 180 -9.43 -0.48 -0.07
N VAL A 181 -9.27 -1.66 -0.66
CA VAL A 181 -8.09 -1.95 -1.48
C VAL A 181 -8.24 -1.23 -2.83
N ALA A 182 -7.59 -0.08 -2.97
CA ALA A 182 -7.48 0.61 -4.25
C ALA A 182 -6.27 0.05 -5.00
N ARG A 183 -6.48 -0.95 -5.85
CA ARG A 183 -5.42 -1.46 -6.73
C ARG A 183 -5.11 -0.42 -7.80
N VAL A 184 -3.92 0.18 -7.77
CA VAL A 184 -3.41 0.95 -8.89
C VAL A 184 -3.00 -0.04 -9.98
N VAL A 185 -3.98 -0.49 -10.77
CA VAL A 185 -3.69 -1.26 -11.97
C VAL A 185 -3.17 -0.26 -13.00
N ARG A 186 -1.85 -0.22 -13.21
CA ARG A 186 -1.31 0.36 -14.43
C ARG A 186 -1.85 -0.49 -15.58
N LYS A 187 -2.89 0.01 -16.26
CA LYS A 187 -3.40 -0.65 -17.47
C LYS A 187 -2.24 -0.73 -18.45
N ASN A 188 -1.86 -1.95 -18.82
CA ASN A 188 -0.97 -2.17 -19.96
C ASN A 188 -1.80 -1.83 -21.19
N ASN A 189 -1.76 -0.56 -21.58
CA ASN A 189 -2.45 -0.09 -22.77
C ASN A 189 -1.99 -0.90 -23.97
N VAL A 190 -2.95 -1.37 -24.75
CA VAL A 190 -2.68 -1.99 -26.04
C VAL A 190 -2.81 -0.90 -27.08
N TYR A 191 -1.79 -0.76 -27.92
CA TYR A 191 -1.74 0.28 -28.94
C TYR A 191 -1.98 -0.38 -30.29
N GLY A 192 -2.84 0.20 -31.11
CA GLY A 192 -3.14 -0.28 -32.45
C GLY A 192 -2.83 0.76 -33.51
N ASN A 193 -2.04 0.35 -34.50
CA ASN A 193 -1.64 1.15 -35.64
C ASN A 193 -1.96 0.41 -36.96
N GLU A 194 -1.95 1.13 -38.07
CA GLU A 194 -2.15 0.55 -39.39
C GLU A 194 -0.84 0.66 -40.18
N GLU A 195 -0.28 -0.49 -40.56
CA GLU A 195 0.94 -0.59 -41.35
C GLU A 195 0.61 -1.24 -42.69
N SER A 196 0.85 -0.52 -43.79
CA SER A 196 0.61 -1.02 -45.15
C SER A 196 -0.80 -1.60 -45.38
N GLY A 197 -1.83 -0.98 -44.79
CA GLY A 197 -3.23 -1.39 -44.94
C GLY A 197 -3.66 -2.54 -44.01
N VAL A 198 -2.78 -3.00 -43.13
CA VAL A 198 -3.09 -4.04 -42.13
C VAL A 198 -3.05 -3.44 -40.73
N LYS A 199 -4.10 -3.70 -39.96
CA LYS A 199 -4.25 -3.20 -38.59
C LYS A 199 -3.55 -4.15 -37.62
N TYR A 200 -2.59 -3.63 -36.86
CA TYR A 200 -1.84 -4.39 -35.87
C TYR A 200 -1.98 -3.79 -34.48
N TYR A 201 -1.98 -4.65 -33.45
CA TYR A 201 -1.87 -4.22 -32.07
C TYR A 201 -0.54 -4.67 -31.45
N HIS A 202 -0.02 -3.88 -30.53
CA HIS A 202 1.22 -4.15 -29.80
C HIS A 202 1.18 -3.60 -28.36
N SER A 203 2.12 -4.07 -27.54
CA SER A 203 2.30 -3.62 -26.16
C SER A 203 2.96 -2.23 -26.08
N ASP A 204 3.00 -1.67 -24.86
CA ASP A 204 3.67 -0.41 -24.55
C ASP A 204 5.19 -0.43 -24.77
N LYS A 205 5.78 -1.62 -24.89
CA LYS A 205 7.22 -1.86 -25.09
C LYS A 205 7.65 -1.99 -26.56
N CYS A 206 6.72 -1.91 -27.51
CA CYS A 206 7.06 -2.01 -28.93
C CYS A 206 7.72 -0.72 -29.44
N ASN A 207 8.74 -0.85 -30.28
CA ASN A 207 9.40 0.29 -30.92
C ASN A 207 8.65 0.86 -32.13
N ASN A 208 7.58 0.19 -32.60
CA ASN A 208 6.77 0.62 -33.75
C ASN A 208 5.62 1.57 -33.36
N ARG A 209 5.69 2.19 -32.18
CA ARG A 209 4.67 3.16 -31.74
C ARG A 209 4.64 4.37 -32.65
N THR A 210 3.43 4.79 -33.01
CA THR A 210 3.21 6.00 -33.78
C THR A 210 2.41 7.01 -32.95
N ASN A 211 2.52 8.29 -33.28
CA ASN A 211 1.73 9.34 -32.60
C ASN A 211 0.22 9.25 -32.91
N SER A 212 -0.18 8.34 -33.81
CA SER A 212 -1.56 8.08 -34.23
C SER A 212 -2.13 6.76 -33.68
N ASP A 213 -1.46 6.12 -32.72
CA ASP A 213 -1.90 4.84 -32.16
C ASP A 213 -3.29 4.97 -31.50
N VAL A 214 -4.19 4.05 -31.84
CA VAL A 214 -5.47 3.86 -31.16
C VAL A 214 -5.23 3.04 -29.89
N ILE A 215 -5.75 3.49 -28.76
CA ILE A 215 -5.55 2.80 -27.48
C ILE A 215 -6.74 1.88 -27.18
N PHE A 216 -6.44 0.61 -26.91
CA PHE A 216 -7.39 -0.43 -26.52
C PHE A 216 -7.15 -0.88 -25.08
N ASP A 217 -8.23 -1.32 -24.43
CA ASP A 217 -8.19 -1.78 -23.04
C ASP A 217 -7.60 -3.19 -22.88
N SER A 218 -7.59 -4.00 -23.96
CA SER A 218 -7.01 -5.33 -23.96
C SER A 218 -6.71 -5.83 -25.38
N PRO A 219 -5.88 -6.87 -25.55
CA PRO A 219 -5.66 -7.50 -26.87
C PRO A 219 -6.95 -8.03 -27.49
N ILE A 220 -7.87 -8.53 -26.64
CA ILE A 220 -9.18 -9.03 -27.08
C ILE A 220 -10.03 -7.90 -27.66
N ASP A 221 -9.97 -6.72 -27.08
CA ASP A 221 -10.68 -5.53 -27.56
C ASP A 221 -10.10 -5.04 -28.90
N ALA A 222 -8.78 -5.04 -29.04
CA ALA A 222 -8.12 -4.75 -30.31
C ALA A 222 -8.51 -5.77 -31.42
N CYS A 223 -8.53 -7.06 -31.10
CA CYS A 223 -8.97 -8.11 -32.02
C CYS A 223 -10.44 -7.93 -32.46
N LYS A 224 -11.33 -7.54 -31.54
CA LYS A 224 -12.74 -7.25 -31.88
C LYS A 224 -12.86 -6.07 -32.86
N ASN A 225 -11.94 -5.11 -32.79
CA ASN A 225 -11.85 -3.98 -33.71
C ASN A 225 -11.05 -4.29 -34.98
N GLY A 226 -10.67 -5.56 -35.21
CA GLY A 226 -10.03 -6.03 -36.43
C GLY A 226 -8.50 -5.85 -36.45
N TYR A 227 -7.87 -5.64 -35.29
CA TYR A 227 -6.42 -5.54 -35.17
C TYR A 227 -5.80 -6.91 -34.88
N TYR A 228 -4.68 -7.20 -35.52
CA TYR A 228 -3.96 -8.46 -35.38
C TYR A 228 -2.70 -8.32 -34.51
N PRO A 229 -2.22 -9.40 -33.87
CA PRO A 229 -0.91 -9.45 -33.24
C PRO A 229 0.20 -8.86 -34.11
N HIS A 230 0.93 -7.85 -33.63
CA HIS A 230 2.13 -7.42 -34.34
C HIS A 230 3.22 -8.51 -34.24
N PRO A 231 3.74 -9.04 -35.36
CA PRO A 231 4.59 -10.24 -35.37
C PRO A 231 5.94 -10.07 -34.67
N LEU A 232 6.41 -8.84 -34.47
CA LEU A 232 7.69 -8.53 -33.82
C LEU A 232 7.58 -8.09 -32.35
N CYS A 233 6.37 -7.84 -31.84
CA CYS A 233 6.17 -7.07 -30.60
C CYS A 233 5.13 -7.66 -29.63
N ASN A 234 4.64 -8.88 -29.88
CA ASN A 234 3.64 -9.54 -29.04
C ASN A 234 4.24 -10.52 -28.04
#